data_AF-X0ZSU1-F1
#
_entry.id   AF-X0ZSU1-F1
#
_cell.length_a   1.000
_cell.length_b   1.000
_cell.length_c   1.000
_cell.angle_alpha   90.00
_cell.angle_beta   90.00
_cell.angle_gamma   90.00
#
_symmetry.space_group_name_H-M   'P 1'
#
loop_
_entity.id
_entity.type
_entity.pdbx_description
1 polymer ?
#
loop_
_entity_poly.entity_id
_entity_poly.type
_entity_poly.pdbx_seq_one_letter_code
_entity_poly.pdbx_strand_id
1 'polypeptide(L)'
;MKKLALALVLVLAFALPVLANPFVDVPLNHWAYDSVQSLAAKGVIVGYPDGTFGGAKSLTRYEFAEAVAKALAYVEGMDFAAADDVAILEKLAIEFADELASLGVTVADLEASLGANTEAIAVLETTVAKLDTFFHGNNIHFS
;
A
#
# COMPACT_ATOMS: atom_id res chain seq x y z
N MET A 1 53.78 4.49 10.76
CA MET A 1 52.54 3.78 11.16
C MET A 1 51.44 4.71 11.70
N LYS A 2 51.73 5.77 12.47
CA LYS A 2 50.68 6.67 13.04
C LYS A 2 49.90 7.52 12.00
N LYS A 3 50.52 7.91 10.88
CA LYS A 3 49.89 8.70 9.81
C LYS A 3 48.92 7.89 8.92
N LEU A 4 49.11 6.58 8.85
CA LEU A 4 48.27 5.65 8.09
C LEU A 4 46.95 5.35 8.82
N ALA A 5 47.01 5.25 10.15
CA ALA A 5 45.81 5.12 10.99
C ALA A 5 44.89 6.34 10.90
N LEU A 6 45.44 7.55 10.80
CA LEU A 6 44.67 8.79 10.69
C LEU A 6 43.93 8.91 9.35
N ALA A 7 44.57 8.48 8.25
CA ALA A 7 43.93 8.45 6.93
C ALA A 7 42.80 7.41 6.85
N LEU A 8 42.98 6.24 7.50
CA LEU A 8 41.94 5.21 7.56
C LEU A 8 40.70 5.68 8.35
N VAL A 9 40.89 6.39 9.46
CA VAL A 9 39.78 6.96 10.26
C VAL A 9 39.03 8.06 9.48
N LEU A 10 39.73 8.87 8.68
CA LEU A 10 39.14 9.93 7.86
C LEU A 10 38.31 9.37 6.68
N VAL A 11 38.75 8.26 6.09
CA VAL A 11 38.00 7.54 5.05
C VAL A 11 36.80 6.81 5.64
N LEU A 12 36.94 6.22 6.84
CA LEU A 12 35.84 5.54 7.53
C LEU A 12 34.74 6.51 8.00
N ALA A 13 35.09 7.75 8.34
CA ALA A 13 34.12 8.80 8.72
C ALA A 13 33.25 9.28 7.55
N PHE A 14 33.69 9.12 6.30
CA PHE A 14 32.95 9.51 5.10
C PHE A 14 32.08 8.39 4.52
N ALA A 15 32.27 7.15 4.98
CA ALA A 15 31.56 5.96 4.51
C ALA A 15 30.37 5.56 5.40
N LEU A 16 30.09 6.33 6.46
CA LEU A 16 28.83 6.18 7.18
C LEU A 16 27.75 6.82 6.31
N PRO A 17 26.74 6.08 5.82
CA PRO A 17 25.53 6.72 5.38
C PRO A 17 25.03 7.45 6.63
N VAL A 18 25.18 8.76 6.64
CA VAL A 18 24.51 9.60 7.61
C VAL A 18 23.03 9.30 7.37
N LEU A 19 22.43 8.48 8.22
CA LEU A 19 20.97 8.41 8.41
C LEU A 19 20.52 9.75 9.00
N ALA A 20 20.88 10.86 8.34
CA ALA A 20 20.30 12.15 8.61
C ALA A 20 18.84 11.98 8.22
N ASN A 21 18.00 12.24 9.20
CA ASN A 21 16.61 12.49 8.97
C ASN A 21 16.47 13.47 7.78
N PRO A 22 15.88 13.04 6.65
CA PRO A 22 15.81 13.86 5.46
C PRO A 22 14.88 15.06 5.61
N PHE A 23 14.06 15.10 6.68
CA PHE A 23 13.04 16.11 6.89
C PHE A 23 13.16 16.81 8.24
N VAL A 24 13.45 18.12 8.23
CA VAL A 24 13.67 18.91 9.46
C VAL A 24 12.42 19.06 10.33
N ASP A 25 11.23 18.89 9.76
CA ASP A 25 9.93 18.99 10.41
C ASP A 25 9.36 17.64 10.88
N VAL A 26 10.11 16.55 10.72
CA VAL A 26 9.73 15.21 11.22
C VAL A 26 10.78 14.73 12.22
N PRO A 27 10.77 15.20 13.48
CA PRO A 27 11.76 14.80 14.48
C PRO A 27 11.63 13.32 14.87
N LEU A 28 12.68 12.72 15.47
CA LEU A 28 12.72 11.30 15.84
C LEU A 28 11.57 10.83 16.74
N ASN A 29 11.01 11.73 17.56
CA ASN A 29 9.89 11.43 18.44
C ASN A 29 8.51 11.68 17.80
N HIS A 30 8.46 12.03 16.52
CA HIS A 30 7.22 12.24 15.79
C HIS A 30 6.57 10.90 15.44
N TRP A 31 5.25 10.77 15.63
CA TRP A 31 4.51 9.53 15.37
C TRP A 31 4.69 9.00 13.92
N ALA A 32 4.90 9.92 12.97
CA ALA A 32 5.07 9.59 11.55
C ALA A 32 6.54 9.32 11.14
N TYR A 33 7.50 9.46 12.06
CA TYR A 33 8.93 9.42 11.75
C TYR A 33 9.32 8.17 10.98
N ASP A 34 9.01 6.99 11.53
CA ASP A 34 9.38 5.70 10.92
C ASP A 34 8.74 5.52 9.55
N SER A 35 7.46 5.86 9.41
CA SER A 35 6.73 5.72 8.15
C SER A 35 7.27 6.66 7.07
N VAL A 36 7.48 7.93 7.40
CA VAL A 36 7.99 8.93 6.46
C VAL A 36 9.41 8.59 6.02
N GLN A 37 10.27 8.18 6.95
CA GLN A 37 11.64 7.77 6.64
C GLN A 37 11.66 6.53 5.74
N SER A 38 10.84 5.52 6.03
CA SER A 38 10.74 4.30 5.21
C SER A 38 10.30 4.62 3.79
N LEU A 39 9.27 5.44 3.63
CA LEU A 39 8.73 5.80 2.32
C LEU A 39 9.66 6.71 1.52
N ALA A 40 10.39 7.60 2.19
CA ALA A 40 11.42 8.42 1.55
C ALA A 40 12.60 7.57 1.06
N ALA A 41 13.06 6.60 1.86
CA ALA A 41 14.11 5.67 1.46
C ALA A 41 13.72 4.82 0.23
N LYS A 42 12.41 4.55 0.06
CA LYS A 42 11.85 3.84 -1.09
C LYS A 42 11.56 4.74 -2.29
N GLY A 43 11.82 6.05 -2.19
CA GLY A 43 11.51 7.03 -3.24
C GLY A 43 10.02 7.29 -3.45
N VAL A 44 9.15 6.79 -2.57
CA VAL A 44 7.69 6.98 -2.66
C VAL A 44 7.32 8.40 -2.24
N ILE A 45 7.99 8.92 -1.21
CA ILE A 45 7.81 10.28 -0.71
C ILE A 45 9.05 11.11 -1.02
N VAL A 46 8.82 12.32 -1.54
CA VAL A 46 9.85 13.34 -1.74
C VAL A 46 9.40 14.59 -1.00
N GLY A 47 10.27 15.16 -0.17
CA GLY A 47 9.99 16.41 0.53
C GLY A 47 10.25 17.64 -0.33
N TYR A 48 10.16 18.79 0.30
CA TYR A 48 10.36 20.08 -0.33
C TYR A 48 11.85 20.47 -0.39
N PRO A 49 12.23 21.40 -1.29
CA PRO A 49 13.61 21.89 -1.40
C PRO A 49 14.15 22.56 -0.13
N ASP A 50 13.26 23.01 0.76
CA ASP A 50 13.60 23.58 2.07
C ASP A 50 13.96 22.51 3.13
N GLY A 51 13.92 21.23 2.74
CA GLY A 51 14.22 20.11 3.63
C GLY A 51 13.05 19.71 4.53
N THR A 52 11.82 20.12 4.23
CA THR A 52 10.62 19.68 4.98
C THR A 52 9.89 18.54 4.28
N PHE A 53 9.20 17.69 5.04
CA PHE A 53 8.16 16.80 4.54
C PHE A 53 6.87 17.57 4.27
N GLY A 54 6.58 18.58 5.08
CA GLY A 54 5.40 19.44 4.96
C GLY A 54 4.12 18.80 5.49
N GLY A 55 4.20 17.97 6.52
CA GLY A 55 3.07 17.16 7.02
C GLY A 55 1.84 17.96 7.50
N ALA A 56 2.00 19.26 7.78
CA ALA A 56 0.90 20.17 8.14
C ALA A 56 0.27 20.89 6.94
N LYS A 57 0.86 20.78 5.74
CA LYS A 57 0.35 21.40 4.51
C LYS A 57 -0.74 20.53 3.90
N SER A 58 -1.78 21.16 3.37
CA SER A 58 -2.78 20.44 2.58
C SER A 58 -2.17 19.95 1.26
N LEU A 59 -2.41 18.69 0.93
CA LEU A 59 -1.95 18.07 -0.31
C LEU A 59 -2.90 18.43 -1.46
N THR A 60 -2.35 18.82 -2.61
CA THR A 60 -3.14 18.97 -3.83
C THR A 60 -3.50 17.61 -4.43
N ARG A 61 -4.53 17.58 -5.29
CA ARG A 61 -4.91 16.35 -6.01
C ARG A 61 -3.78 15.81 -6.90
N TYR A 62 -2.93 16.69 -7.43
CA TYR A 62 -1.80 16.30 -8.28
C TYR A 62 -0.68 15.65 -7.47
N GLU A 63 -0.32 16.23 -6.33
CA GLU A 63 0.70 15.66 -5.44
C GLU A 63 0.24 14.32 -4.84
N PHE A 64 -1.06 14.20 -4.54
CA PHE A 64 -1.64 12.91 -4.14
C PHE A 64 -1.52 11.86 -5.25
N ALA A 65 -1.90 12.20 -6.49
CA ALA A 65 -1.81 11.28 -7.62
C ALA A 65 -0.36 10.84 -7.89
N GLU A 66 0.61 11.77 -7.76
CA GLU A 66 2.04 11.46 -7.90
C GLU A 66 2.52 10.48 -6.82
N ALA A 67 2.15 10.71 -5.55
CA ALA A 67 2.51 9.81 -4.45
C ALA A 67 1.93 8.40 -4.65
N VAL A 68 0.68 8.30 -5.11
CA VAL A 68 0.03 7.02 -5.44
C VAL A 68 0.75 6.32 -6.60
N ALA A 69 1.11 7.05 -7.66
CA ALA A 69 1.83 6.48 -8.79
C ALA A 69 3.21 5.92 -8.38
N LYS A 70 3.95 6.64 -7.52
CA LYS A 70 5.24 6.16 -6.99
C LYS A 70 5.08 4.95 -6.07
N ALA A 71 4.05 4.94 -5.23
CA ALA A 71 3.74 3.80 -4.37
C ALA A 71 3.39 2.56 -5.20
N LEU A 72 2.58 2.71 -6.26
CA LEU A 72 2.24 1.62 -7.18
C LEU A 72 3.48 1.11 -7.92
N ALA A 73 4.32 1.99 -8.47
CA ALA A 73 5.55 1.57 -9.13
C ALA A 73 6.51 0.80 -8.19
N TYR A 74 6.57 1.21 -6.91
CA TYR A 74 7.33 0.48 -5.89
C TYR A 74 6.75 -0.91 -5.61
N VAL A 75 5.41 -1.02 -5.53
CA VAL A 75 4.68 -2.28 -5.32
C VAL A 75 4.79 -3.19 -6.56
N GLU A 76 4.64 -2.66 -7.78
CA GLU A 76 4.81 -3.43 -9.02
C GLU A 76 6.24 -3.95 -9.21
N GLY A 77 7.23 -3.23 -8.69
CA GLY A 77 8.62 -3.69 -8.63
C GLY A 77 8.91 -4.70 -7.52
N MET A 78 7.95 -4.97 -6.62
CA MET A 78 8.07 -6.02 -5.61
C MET A 78 7.55 -7.35 -6.18
N ASP A 79 8.42 -8.34 -6.20
CA ASP A 79 8.01 -9.73 -6.41
C ASP A 79 7.36 -10.22 -5.12
N PHE A 80 6.02 -10.16 -5.05
CA PHE A 80 5.25 -10.59 -3.86
C PHE A 80 5.27 -12.11 -3.64
N ALA A 81 5.78 -12.85 -4.62
CA ALA A 81 6.14 -14.24 -4.49
C ALA A 81 7.50 -14.39 -5.18
N ALA A 82 8.54 -14.79 -4.45
CA ALA A 82 9.76 -15.20 -5.13
C ALA A 82 9.41 -16.35 -6.09
N ALA A 83 10.13 -16.50 -7.21
CA ALA A 83 9.95 -17.65 -8.10
C ALA A 83 10.00 -19.00 -7.34
N ASP A 84 10.77 -19.05 -6.25
CA ASP A 84 10.83 -20.18 -5.32
C ASP A 84 9.51 -20.40 -4.55
N ASP A 85 8.82 -19.33 -4.13
CA ASP A 85 7.52 -19.40 -3.47
C ASP A 85 6.44 -19.94 -4.41
N VAL A 86 6.48 -19.54 -5.70
CA VAL A 86 5.56 -20.06 -6.73
C VAL A 86 5.78 -21.56 -6.94
N ALA A 87 7.03 -22.00 -7.02
CA ALA A 87 7.36 -23.42 -7.16
C ALA A 87 6.93 -24.25 -5.93
N ILE A 88 7.05 -23.68 -4.73
CA ILE A 88 6.56 -24.32 -3.49
C ILE A 88 5.04 -24.41 -3.51
N LEU A 89 4.32 -23.37 -3.96
CA LEU A 89 2.86 -23.38 -4.09
C LEU A 89 2.36 -24.38 -5.13
N GLU A 90 3.02 -24.50 -6.29
CA GLU A 90 2.71 -25.51 -7.29
C GLU A 90 2.90 -26.93 -6.73
N LYS A 91 4.01 -27.15 -6.01
CA LYS A 91 4.27 -28.43 -5.35
C LYS A 91 3.22 -28.74 -4.28
N LEU A 92 2.86 -27.75 -3.46
CA LEU A 92 1.85 -27.89 -2.42
C LEU A 92 0.46 -28.16 -3.03
N ALA A 93 0.09 -27.49 -4.12
CA ALA A 93 -1.17 -27.72 -4.82
C ALA A 93 -1.25 -29.14 -5.41
N ILE A 94 -0.14 -29.69 -5.90
CA ILE A 94 -0.07 -31.08 -6.38
C ILE A 94 -0.15 -32.07 -5.22
N GLU A 95 0.58 -31.81 -4.13
CA GLU A 95 0.65 -32.68 -2.96
C GLU A 95 -0.69 -32.76 -2.21
N PHE A 96 -1.47 -31.68 -2.22
CA PHE A 96 -2.77 -31.56 -1.57
C PHE A 96 -3.95 -31.63 -2.55
N ALA A 97 -3.74 -32.08 -3.81
CA ALA A 97 -4.78 -32.10 -4.84
C ALA A 97 -6.03 -32.90 -4.41
N ASP A 98 -5.83 -34.07 -3.81
CA ASP A 98 -6.91 -34.93 -3.32
C ASP A 98 -7.60 -34.35 -2.06
N GLU A 99 -6.86 -33.59 -1.24
CA GLU A 99 -7.41 -32.90 -0.06
C GLU A 99 -8.18 -31.62 -0.41
N LEU A 100 -7.75 -30.88 -1.44
CA LEU A 100 -8.48 -29.75 -2.01
C LEU A 100 -9.80 -30.21 -2.67
N ALA A 101 -9.79 -31.37 -3.33
CA ALA A 101 -11.01 -32.01 -3.83
C ALA A 101 -11.94 -32.44 -2.68
N SER A 102 -11.37 -32.80 -1.52
CA SER A 102 -12.12 -33.17 -0.31
C SER A 102 -12.62 -31.97 0.51
N LEU A 103 -12.09 -30.76 0.31
CA LEU A 103 -12.48 -29.54 1.04
C LEU A 103 -13.83 -28.94 0.60
N GLY A 104 -14.47 -29.48 -0.43
CA GLY A 104 -15.91 -29.31 -0.66
C GLY A 104 -16.38 -27.88 -0.99
N VAL A 105 -15.48 -26.98 -1.39
CA VAL A 105 -15.83 -25.73 -2.06
C VAL A 105 -15.34 -25.85 -3.50
N THR A 106 -16.23 -26.26 -4.39
CA THR A 106 -15.90 -26.33 -5.81
C THR A 106 -16.01 -24.96 -6.46
N VAL A 107 -15.30 -24.74 -7.57
CA VAL A 107 -15.48 -23.52 -8.39
C VAL A 107 -16.96 -23.32 -8.75
N ALA A 108 -17.71 -24.41 -8.93
CA ALA A 108 -19.15 -24.36 -9.17
C ALA A 108 -19.95 -23.79 -7.98
N ASP A 109 -19.58 -24.11 -6.74
CA ASP A 109 -20.24 -23.58 -5.54
C ASP A 109 -19.92 -22.09 -5.32
N LEU A 110 -18.69 -21.69 -5.67
CA LEU A 110 -18.26 -20.29 -5.69
C LEU A 110 -19.01 -19.50 -6.77
N GLU A 111 -19.12 -20.04 -7.99
CA GLU A 111 -19.86 -19.44 -9.10
C GLU A 111 -21.36 -19.30 -8.77
N ALA A 112 -21.96 -20.33 -8.15
CA ALA A 112 -23.34 -20.28 -7.70
C ALA A 112 -23.57 -19.22 -6.61
N SER A 113 -22.66 -19.14 -5.63
CA SER A 113 -22.72 -18.14 -4.56
C SER A 113 -22.49 -16.71 -5.09
N LEU A 114 -21.59 -16.54 -6.06
CA LEU A 114 -21.34 -15.27 -6.73
C LEU A 114 -22.55 -14.82 -7.56
N GLY A 115 -23.21 -15.76 -8.25
CA GLY A 115 -24.46 -15.52 -8.97
C GLY A 115 -25.56 -15.01 -8.04
N ALA A 116 -25.82 -15.71 -6.94
CA ALA A 116 -26.81 -15.30 -5.94
C ALA A 116 -26.52 -13.91 -5.35
N ASN A 117 -25.25 -13.61 -5.08
CA ASN A 117 -24.84 -12.29 -4.57
C ASN A 117 -25.02 -11.18 -5.63
N THR A 118 -24.76 -11.47 -6.91
CA THR A 118 -24.96 -10.52 -8.01
C THR A 118 -26.43 -10.13 -8.16
N GLU A 119 -27.34 -11.12 -8.06
CA GLU A 119 -28.78 -10.87 -8.09
C GLU A 119 -29.24 -10.02 -6.89
N ALA A 120 -28.74 -10.34 -5.68
CA ALA A 120 -29.04 -9.57 -4.48
C ALA A 120 -28.60 -8.10 -4.60
N ILE A 121 -27.42 -7.86 -5.18
CA ILE A 121 -26.91 -6.50 -5.44
C ILE A 121 -27.81 -5.75 -6.42
N ALA A 122 -28.24 -6.37 -7.53
CA ALA A 122 -29.13 -5.72 -8.50
C ALA A 122 -30.49 -5.32 -7.87
N VAL A 123 -31.02 -6.16 -6.97
CA VAL A 123 -32.24 -5.86 -6.21
C VAL A 123 -32.02 -4.70 -5.24
N LEU A 124 -30.87 -4.66 -4.55
CA LEU A 124 -30.50 -3.56 -3.67
C LEU A 124 -30.35 -2.24 -4.44
N GLU A 125 -29.66 -2.24 -5.58
CA GLU A 125 -29.51 -1.07 -6.45
C GLU A 125 -30.88 -0.53 -6.89
N THR A 126 -31.78 -1.42 -7.30
CA THR A 126 -33.17 -1.04 -7.63
C THR A 126 -33.89 -0.43 -6.44
N THR A 127 -33.69 -0.98 -5.24
CA THR A 127 -34.33 -0.48 -4.00
C THR A 127 -33.77 0.87 -3.61
N VAL A 128 -32.45 1.06 -3.71
CA VAL A 128 -31.77 2.34 -3.46
C VAL A 128 -32.26 3.39 -4.46
N ALA A 129 -32.37 3.06 -5.75
CA ALA A 129 -32.91 3.98 -6.76
C ALA A 129 -34.36 4.39 -6.44
N LYS A 130 -35.20 3.44 -5.99
CA LYS A 130 -36.57 3.75 -5.55
C LYS A 130 -36.58 4.65 -4.31
N LEU A 131 -35.70 4.41 -3.33
CA LEU A 131 -35.58 5.27 -2.15
C LEU A 131 -35.12 6.68 -2.54
N ASP A 132 -34.13 6.80 -3.42
CA ASP A 132 -33.65 8.08 -3.93
C ASP A 132 -34.77 8.88 -4.59
N THR A 133 -35.54 8.24 -5.48
CA THR A 133 -36.73 8.87 -6.10
C THR A 133 -37.83 9.20 -5.09
N PHE A 134 -38.00 8.39 -4.03
CA PHE A 134 -38.98 8.66 -2.98
C PHE A 134 -38.58 9.89 -2.16
N PHE A 135 -37.32 10.02 -1.74
CA PHE A 135 -36.86 11.15 -0.94
C PHE A 135 -36.80 12.45 -1.74
N HIS A 136 -36.25 12.40 -2.96
CA HIS A 136 -36.12 13.59 -3.81
C HIS A 136 -37.41 13.95 -4.55
N GLY A 137 -38.26 12.98 -4.88
CA GLY A 137 -39.53 13.20 -5.55
C GLY A 137 -40.65 13.68 -4.63
N ASN A 138 -40.65 13.29 -3.35
CA ASN A 138 -41.66 13.70 -2.37
C ASN A 138 -41.19 14.84 -1.43
N ASN A 139 -40.02 15.43 -1.67
CA ASN A 139 -39.50 16.60 -0.94
C ASN A 139 -39.51 16.44 0.60
N ILE A 140 -39.27 15.21 1.07
CA ILE A 140 -39.25 14.87 2.50
C ILE A 140 -37.86 15.20 3.06
N HIS A 141 -37.70 16.45 3.48
CA HIS A 141 -36.55 16.90 4.27
C HIS A 141 -36.75 16.47 5.74
N PHE A 142 -35.91 15.56 6.22
CA PHE A 142 -35.73 15.38 7.66
C PHE A 142 -35.03 16.64 8.19
N SER A 143 -35.76 17.43 8.97
CA SER A 143 -35.25 18.63 9.65
C SER A 143 -34.30 18.28 10.79
#